data_AF-A0A1B0GHA8-F1
#
_entry.id   AF-A0A1B0GHA8-F1
#
_cell.length_a   1.000
_cell.length_b   1.000
_cell.length_c   1.000
_cell.angle_alpha   90.00
_cell.angle_beta   90.00
_cell.angle_gamma   90.00
#
_symmetry.space_group_name_H-M   'P 1'
#
loop_
_entity.id
_entity.type
_entity.pdbx_description
1 polymer ?
#
loop_
_entity_poly.entity_id
_entity_poly.type
_entity_poly.pdbx_seq_one_letter_code
_entity_poly.pdbx_strand_id
1 'polypeptide(L)'
;MWHNTKITASTWRRFIGVGVILQIIANCGLGTLALRNVTLIVDPPAVRRSHNAKLLCLYDLEGAPLYSVKFYRGLREFYRYLPSETPKNKIFPFPGIHVDYTLSNASQVVIRNVGFGLSGNFSCEVSADAPSFSTAMADIQMQVVELPDKQPSLWTEHDRYEPGDVLRANCTCPPSRPKAELTITLNNIVL
;
A
#
# COMPACT_ATOMS: atom_id res chain seq x y z
N MET A 1 -28.28 24.57 -79.47
CA MET A 1 -27.50 23.38 -79.11
C MET A 1 -26.95 23.58 -77.69
N TRP A 2 -27.75 23.25 -76.68
CA TRP A 2 -27.34 23.24 -75.26
C TRP A 2 -27.92 21.96 -74.67
N HIS A 3 -27.03 21.04 -74.28
CA HIS A 3 -27.39 19.76 -73.69
C HIS A 3 -27.81 19.97 -72.23
N ASN A 4 -29.06 19.65 -71.90
CA ASN A 4 -29.51 19.50 -70.52
C ASN A 4 -29.08 18.14 -69.98
N THR A 5 -28.06 18.11 -69.12
CA THR A 5 -27.73 16.94 -68.30
C THR A 5 -28.69 16.85 -67.11
N LYS A 6 -29.63 15.88 -67.17
CA LYS A 6 -30.48 15.51 -66.03
C LYS A 6 -29.64 14.74 -65.00
N ILE A 7 -29.38 15.37 -63.86
CA ILE A 7 -28.81 14.69 -62.69
C ILE A 7 -29.95 13.93 -62.00
N THR A 8 -29.88 12.60 -62.02
CA THR A 8 -30.88 11.69 -61.47
C THR A 8 -30.79 11.60 -59.94
N ALA A 9 -31.95 11.62 -59.28
CA ALA A 9 -32.12 11.65 -57.82
C ALA A 9 -31.68 10.37 -57.05
N SER A 10 -31.01 9.41 -57.71
CA SER A 10 -30.56 8.14 -57.11
C SER A 10 -29.16 8.21 -56.50
N THR A 11 -28.36 9.22 -56.85
CA THR A 11 -26.98 9.39 -56.37
C THR A 11 -26.89 10.07 -55.01
N TRP A 12 -27.89 10.85 -54.58
CA TRP A 12 -27.87 11.55 -53.28
C TRP A 12 -28.15 10.64 -52.07
N ARG A 13 -28.89 9.54 -52.25
CA ARG A 13 -29.14 8.56 -51.18
C ARG A 13 -27.91 7.74 -50.79
N ARG A 14 -26.87 7.70 -51.63
CA ARG A 14 -25.65 6.93 -51.39
C ARG A 14 -24.56 7.70 -50.64
N PHE A 15 -24.55 9.03 -50.69
CA PHE A 15 -23.54 9.85 -50.01
C PHE A 15 -23.89 10.17 -48.54
N ILE A 16 -25.18 10.22 -48.18
CA ILE A 16 -25.62 10.42 -46.79
C ILE A 16 -25.32 9.16 -45.94
N GLY A 17 -25.40 7.96 -46.53
CA GLY A 17 -25.14 6.70 -45.82
C GLY A 17 -23.67 6.42 -45.53
N VAL A 18 -22.73 6.87 -46.38
CA VAL A 18 -21.30 6.54 -46.24
C VAL A 18 -20.57 7.56 -45.35
N GLY A 19 -20.97 8.84 -45.37
CA GLY A 19 -20.36 9.87 -44.53
C GLY A 19 -20.71 9.78 -43.04
N VAL A 20 -21.91 9.28 -42.70
CA VAL A 20 -22.35 9.10 -41.30
C VAL A 20 -21.71 7.87 -40.65
N ILE A 21 -21.46 6.80 -41.42
CA ILE A 21 -20.79 5.59 -40.90
C ILE A 21 -19.30 5.84 -40.60
N LEU A 22 -18.65 6.77 -41.33
CA LEU A 22 -17.23 7.10 -41.10
C LEU A 22 -16.99 7.99 -39.87
N GLN A 23 -17.98 8.74 -39.39
CA GLN A 23 -17.84 9.54 -38.17
C GLN A 23 -18.04 8.73 -36.88
N ILE A 24 -18.66 7.56 -36.93
CA ILE A 24 -18.86 6.71 -35.75
C ILE A 24 -17.56 5.97 -35.35
N ILE A 25 -16.66 5.73 -36.31
CA ILE A 25 -15.38 5.05 -36.08
C ILE A 25 -14.29 6.02 -35.55
N ALA A 26 -14.48 7.33 -35.71
CA ALA A 26 -13.44 8.33 -35.43
C ALA A 26 -13.32 8.78 -33.96
N ASN A 27 -14.19 8.31 -33.05
CA ASN A 27 -14.15 8.70 -31.63
C ASN A 27 -13.94 7.55 -30.64
N CYS A 28 -13.56 6.36 -31.11
CA CYS A 28 -13.33 5.21 -30.23
C CYS A 28 -11.84 5.01 -29.92
N GLY A 29 -11.15 6.10 -29.56
CA GLY A 29 -9.93 6.01 -28.76
C GLY A 29 -10.30 5.73 -27.31
N LEU A 30 -11.02 4.64 -27.04
CA LEU A 30 -11.37 4.19 -25.69
C LEU A 30 -10.11 3.64 -25.03
N GLY A 31 -9.25 4.55 -24.56
CA GLY A 31 -8.34 4.23 -23.47
C GLY A 31 -9.20 3.72 -22.32
N THR A 32 -8.95 2.51 -21.87
CA THR A 32 -9.64 1.96 -20.70
C THR A 32 -9.23 2.77 -19.48
N LEU A 33 -10.09 3.70 -19.04
CA LEU A 33 -9.99 4.36 -17.74
C LEU A 33 -10.22 3.25 -16.71
N ALA A 34 -9.14 2.63 -16.24
CA ALA A 34 -9.21 1.49 -15.34
C ALA A 34 -8.20 1.70 -14.22
N LEU A 35 -8.61 1.41 -13.00
CA LEU A 35 -7.77 1.50 -11.81
C LEU A 35 -6.47 0.69 -11.99
N ARG A 36 -5.33 1.31 -11.70
CA ARG A 36 -3.98 0.73 -11.83
C ARG A 36 -3.12 1.02 -10.62
N ASN A 37 -2.02 0.27 -10.52
CA ASN A 37 -0.93 0.51 -9.57
C ASN A 37 -1.37 0.60 -8.09
N VAL A 38 -2.37 -0.18 -7.70
CA VAL A 38 -2.77 -0.27 -6.29
C VAL A 38 -1.67 -0.96 -5.50
N THR A 39 -1.07 -0.24 -4.56
CA THR A 39 0.01 -0.72 -3.71
C THR A 39 -0.18 -0.22 -2.28
N LEU A 40 0.16 -1.06 -1.31
CA LEU A 40 0.07 -0.73 0.10
C LEU A 40 1.47 -0.70 0.71
N ILE A 41 1.81 0.37 1.41
CA ILE A 41 3.11 0.57 2.06
C ILE A 41 2.88 0.80 3.56
N VAL A 42 3.77 0.24 4.38
CA VAL A 42 3.86 0.57 5.81
C VAL A 42 5.03 1.52 6.02
N ASP A 43 4.77 2.68 6.63
CA ASP A 43 5.78 3.66 7.00
C ASP A 43 5.75 3.92 8.52
N PRO A 44 6.83 3.60 9.26
CA PRO A 44 8.07 2.95 8.80
C PRO A 44 7.90 1.44 8.51
N PRO A 45 8.78 0.81 7.71
CA PRO A 45 8.68 -0.61 7.36
C PRO A 45 8.79 -1.56 8.57
N ALA A 46 9.53 -1.14 9.61
CA ALA A 46 9.57 -1.79 10.91
C ALA A 46 9.05 -0.80 11.96
N VAL A 47 7.88 -1.07 12.53
CA VAL A 47 7.19 -0.17 13.44
C VAL A 47 7.63 -0.47 14.86
N ARG A 48 8.23 0.50 15.55
CA ARG A 48 8.58 0.32 16.97
C ARG A 48 7.30 0.21 17.81
N ARG A 49 7.28 -0.70 18.79
CA ARG A 49 6.16 -0.81 19.75
C ARG A 49 5.82 0.55 20.36
N SER A 50 4.53 0.79 20.56
CA SER A 50 3.95 2.01 21.10
C SER A 50 4.18 3.28 20.27
N HIS A 51 4.73 3.15 19.06
CA HIS A 51 4.80 4.24 18.09
C HIS A 51 3.62 4.15 17.12
N ASN A 52 3.50 5.17 16.26
CA ASN A 52 2.47 5.22 15.24
C ASN A 52 2.96 4.53 13.97
N ALA A 53 2.06 3.84 13.27
CA ALA A 53 2.29 3.32 11.93
C ALA A 53 1.40 4.05 10.92
N LYS A 54 1.93 4.31 9.72
CA LYS A 54 1.15 4.84 8.60
C LYS A 54 1.00 3.75 7.55
N LEU A 55 -0.23 3.45 7.17
CA LEU A 55 -0.57 2.62 6.02
C LEU A 55 -0.88 3.54 4.85
N LEU A 56 -0.07 3.48 3.79
CA LEU A 56 -0.21 4.29 2.59
C LEU A 56 -0.72 3.41 1.45
N CYS A 57 -1.95 3.64 1.00
CA CYS A 57 -2.53 2.99 -0.17
C CYS A 57 -2.36 3.93 -1.37
N LEU A 58 -1.41 3.61 -2.24
CA LEU A 58 -1.15 4.33 -3.47
C LEU A 58 -1.93 3.67 -4.60
N TYR A 59 -2.55 4.46 -5.46
CA TYR A 59 -3.35 3.97 -6.58
C TYR A 59 -3.48 5.04 -7.66
N ASP A 60 -3.68 4.62 -8.90
CA ASP A 60 -3.97 5.48 -10.04
C ASP A 60 -5.38 5.17 -10.56
N LEU A 61 -6.26 6.17 -10.52
CA LEU A 61 -7.64 6.03 -10.99
C LEU A 61 -7.78 6.19 -12.50
N GLU A 62 -6.72 6.58 -13.22
CA GLU A 62 -6.72 6.80 -14.67
C GLU A 62 -7.91 7.69 -15.10
N GLY A 63 -8.16 8.77 -14.34
CA GLY A 63 -9.23 9.74 -14.60
C GLY A 63 -10.64 9.33 -14.13
N ALA A 64 -10.85 8.12 -13.62
CA ALA A 64 -12.12 7.74 -13.00
C ALA A 64 -12.30 8.39 -11.61
N PRO A 65 -13.52 8.73 -11.20
CA PRO A 65 -13.80 9.18 -9.84
C PRO A 65 -13.58 8.04 -8.82
N LEU A 66 -13.17 8.39 -7.61
CA LEU A 66 -13.04 7.43 -6.50
C LEU A 66 -14.42 7.09 -5.93
N TYR A 67 -14.74 5.80 -5.80
CA TYR A 67 -15.93 5.33 -5.08
C TYR A 67 -15.62 5.10 -3.59
N SER A 68 -14.58 4.31 -3.28
CA SER A 68 -14.21 4.04 -1.89
C SER A 68 -12.78 3.56 -1.74
N VAL A 69 -12.19 3.81 -0.57
CA VAL A 69 -10.98 3.13 -0.10
C VAL A 69 -11.26 2.47 1.25
N LYS A 70 -10.93 1.19 1.40
CA LYS A 70 -11.15 0.42 2.63
C LYS A 70 -9.86 -0.23 3.07
N PHE A 71 -9.65 -0.31 4.38
CA PHE A 71 -8.49 -0.97 4.97
C PHE A 71 -8.93 -2.12 5.86
N TYR A 72 -8.22 -3.23 5.73
CA TYR A 72 -8.55 -4.51 6.34
C TYR A 72 -7.40 -5.07 7.16
N ARG A 73 -7.76 -5.70 8.27
CA ARG A 73 -6.90 -6.59 9.05
C ARG A 73 -7.47 -7.99 8.94
N GLY A 74 -6.83 -8.84 8.12
CA GLY A 74 -7.43 -10.10 7.67
C GLY A 74 -8.71 -9.81 6.88
N LEU A 75 -9.84 -10.36 7.32
CA LEU A 75 -11.16 -10.15 6.68
C LEU A 75 -11.98 -9.02 7.30
N ARG A 76 -11.48 -8.34 8.33
CA ARG A 76 -12.23 -7.32 9.07
C ARG A 76 -11.82 -5.92 8.62
N GLU A 77 -12.78 -5.17 8.11
CA GLU A 77 -12.65 -3.74 7.84
C GLU A 77 -12.43 -3.00 9.16
N PHE A 78 -11.43 -2.12 9.22
CA PHE A 78 -11.18 -1.26 10.38
C PHE A 78 -11.24 0.23 10.03
N TYR A 79 -11.13 0.59 8.75
CA TYR A 79 -11.25 1.95 8.27
C TYR A 79 -11.81 2.00 6.84
N ARG A 80 -12.60 3.03 6.56
CA ARG A 80 -13.16 3.29 5.24
C ARG A 80 -13.26 4.78 4.93
N TYR A 81 -12.98 5.13 3.68
CA TYR A 81 -13.13 6.45 3.09
C TYR A 81 -14.13 6.39 1.92
N LEU A 82 -15.26 7.09 2.02
CA LEU A 82 -16.26 7.28 0.96
C LEU A 82 -16.41 8.79 0.67
N PRO A 83 -15.99 9.29 -0.51
CA PRO A 83 -16.13 10.71 -0.86
C PRO A 83 -17.58 11.23 -0.83
N SER A 84 -18.54 10.34 -1.10
CA SER A 84 -19.98 10.63 -1.22
C SER A 84 -20.71 10.68 0.12
N GLU A 85 -20.12 10.18 1.22
CA GLU A 85 -20.74 10.18 2.54
C GLU A 85 -20.32 11.40 3.38
N THR A 86 -21.16 11.77 4.35
CA THR A 86 -20.82 12.74 5.41
C THR A 86 -21.08 12.08 6.77
N PRO A 87 -20.05 11.81 7.59
CA PRO A 87 -18.63 12.05 7.33
C PRO A 87 -18.05 11.10 6.26
N LYS A 88 -17.02 11.57 5.54
CA LYS A 88 -16.33 10.79 4.51
C LYS A 88 -15.57 9.58 5.07
N ASN A 89 -15.10 9.69 6.31
CA ASN A 89 -14.28 8.67 6.97
C ASN A 89 -15.14 7.94 8.01
N LYS A 90 -15.08 6.61 8.00
CA LYS A 90 -15.69 5.74 9.02
C LYS A 90 -14.63 4.81 9.61
N ILE A 91 -14.62 4.68 10.93
CA ILE A 91 -13.72 3.80 11.68
C ILE A 91 -14.56 2.66 12.25
N PHE A 92 -14.09 1.43 12.06
CA PHE A 92 -14.69 0.23 12.62
C PHE A 92 -13.78 -0.29 13.74
N PRO A 93 -14.28 -0.39 14.98
CA PRO A 93 -13.46 -0.83 16.10
C PRO A 93 -12.84 -2.21 15.86
N PHE A 94 -11.52 -2.30 15.99
CA PHE A 94 -10.77 -3.55 15.95
C PHE A 94 -9.84 -3.62 17.16
N PRO A 95 -9.75 -4.76 17.89
CA PRO A 95 -8.89 -4.88 19.06
C PRO A 95 -7.43 -4.53 18.79
N GLY A 96 -6.90 -3.52 19.50
CA GLY A 96 -5.52 -3.06 19.38
C GLY A 96 -5.23 -2.11 18.22
N ILE A 97 -6.20 -1.81 17.34
CA ILE A 97 -6.06 -0.79 16.29
C ILE A 97 -6.76 0.48 16.75
N HIS A 98 -5.97 1.54 16.93
CA HIS A 98 -6.46 2.88 17.28
C HIS A 98 -6.19 3.85 16.13
N VAL A 99 -7.16 4.00 15.24
CA VAL A 99 -7.04 4.90 14.08
C VAL A 99 -7.07 6.36 14.52
N ASP A 100 -6.13 7.15 14.02
CA ASP A 100 -6.12 8.59 14.13
C ASP A 100 -6.99 9.22 13.03
N TYR A 101 -8.18 9.68 13.41
CA TYR A 101 -9.13 10.25 12.46
C TYR A 101 -8.57 11.48 11.73
N THR A 102 -7.81 12.35 12.40
CA THR A 102 -7.37 13.63 11.83
C THR A 102 -6.21 13.48 10.87
N LEU A 103 -5.42 12.41 11.03
CA LEU A 103 -4.29 12.09 10.16
C LEU A 103 -4.64 11.04 9.09
N SER A 104 -5.89 10.57 9.02
CA SER A 104 -6.33 9.55 8.06
C SER A 104 -7.26 10.13 6.99
N ASN A 105 -7.11 9.68 5.74
CA ASN A 105 -7.85 10.20 4.59
C ASN A 105 -8.02 9.11 3.50
N ALA A 106 -8.14 9.52 2.23
CA ALA A 106 -8.35 8.64 1.08
C ALA A 106 -7.14 7.78 0.70
N SER A 107 -5.93 8.15 1.10
CA SER A 107 -4.68 7.48 0.71
C SER A 107 -3.89 6.97 1.91
N GLN A 108 -4.16 7.46 3.12
CA GLN A 108 -3.42 7.04 4.31
C GLN A 108 -4.31 6.76 5.53
N VAL A 109 -3.88 5.79 6.34
CA VAL A 109 -4.43 5.51 7.66
C VAL A 109 -3.32 5.46 8.69
N VAL A 110 -3.46 6.25 9.75
CA VAL A 110 -2.50 6.29 10.86
C VAL A 110 -3.04 5.51 12.04
N ILE A 111 -2.30 4.50 12.48
CA ILE A 111 -2.61 3.68 13.65
C ILE A 111 -1.72 4.12 14.80
N ARG A 112 -2.30 4.55 15.92
CA ARG A 112 -1.57 5.00 17.12
C ARG A 112 -1.25 3.85 18.05
N ASN A 113 -0.14 4.00 18.79
CA ASN A 113 0.28 3.10 19.87
C ASN A 113 0.25 1.62 19.45
N VAL A 114 1.01 1.29 18.41
CA VAL A 114 1.01 -0.04 17.79
C VAL A 114 1.60 -1.08 18.75
N GLY A 115 0.84 -2.15 19.00
CA GLY A 115 1.27 -3.30 19.79
C GLY A 115 1.74 -4.48 18.92
N PHE A 116 2.48 -5.43 19.53
CA PHE A 116 3.00 -6.60 18.82
C PHE A 116 1.95 -7.48 18.14
N GLY A 117 0.71 -7.47 18.63
CA GLY A 117 -0.40 -8.21 18.01
C GLY A 117 -0.81 -7.69 16.62
N LEU A 118 -0.36 -6.49 16.25
CA LEU A 118 -0.61 -5.93 14.93
C LEU A 118 0.39 -6.42 13.88
N SER A 119 1.48 -7.12 14.26
CA SER A 119 2.35 -7.77 13.26
C SER A 119 1.55 -8.70 12.35
N GLY A 120 1.76 -8.61 11.04
CA GLY A 120 1.18 -9.48 10.02
C GLY A 120 0.51 -8.72 8.87
N ASN A 121 -0.41 -9.38 8.17
CA ASN A 121 -1.03 -8.83 6.97
C ASN A 121 -2.01 -7.67 7.21
N PHE A 122 -1.90 -6.65 6.37
CA PHE A 122 -2.88 -5.60 6.17
C PHE A 122 -3.20 -5.51 4.69
N SER A 123 -4.42 -5.08 4.36
CA SER A 123 -4.81 -4.90 2.96
C SER A 123 -5.55 -3.59 2.77
N CYS A 124 -5.42 -2.97 1.60
CA CYS A 124 -6.25 -1.88 1.15
C CYS A 124 -6.99 -2.28 -0.12
N GLU A 125 -8.27 -1.93 -0.18
CA GLU A 125 -9.14 -2.09 -1.35
C GLU A 125 -9.51 -0.70 -1.86
N VAL A 126 -9.33 -0.48 -3.16
CA VAL A 126 -9.69 0.75 -3.85
C VAL A 126 -10.72 0.40 -4.90
N SER A 127 -11.83 1.14 -4.90
CA SER A 127 -12.89 1.03 -5.89
C SER A 127 -13.06 2.37 -6.59
N ALA A 128 -13.02 2.35 -7.91
CA ALA A 128 -13.37 3.49 -8.76
C ALA A 128 -14.87 3.45 -9.10
N ASP A 129 -15.47 4.62 -9.31
CA ASP A 129 -16.86 4.79 -9.71
C ASP A 129 -16.99 4.75 -11.25
N ALA A 130 -18.18 5.05 -11.75
CA ALA A 130 -18.46 5.18 -13.18
C ALA A 130 -17.41 6.07 -13.88
N PRO A 131 -16.90 5.68 -15.06
CA PRO A 131 -17.38 4.60 -15.92
C PRO A 131 -16.70 3.25 -15.70
N SER A 132 -15.63 3.19 -14.90
CA SER A 132 -14.76 2.02 -14.82
C SER A 132 -15.33 0.92 -13.91
N PHE A 133 -15.97 1.30 -12.80
CA PHE A 133 -16.41 0.41 -11.72
C PHE A 133 -15.34 -0.60 -11.25
N SER A 134 -14.06 -0.31 -11.50
CA SER A 134 -12.98 -1.23 -11.24
C SER A 134 -12.63 -1.24 -9.76
N THR A 135 -12.35 -2.42 -9.21
CA THR A 135 -11.88 -2.61 -7.83
C THR A 135 -10.59 -3.40 -7.85
N ALA A 136 -9.61 -2.96 -7.06
CA ALA A 136 -8.35 -3.66 -6.87
C ALA A 136 -7.92 -3.59 -5.41
N MET A 137 -7.12 -4.57 -5.00
CA MET A 137 -6.66 -4.74 -3.63
C MET A 137 -5.15 -4.95 -3.62
N ALA A 138 -4.49 -4.42 -2.59
CA ALA A 138 -3.08 -4.67 -2.30
C ALA A 138 -2.91 -5.04 -0.84
N ASP A 139 -1.92 -5.89 -0.55
CA ASP A 139 -1.59 -6.36 0.79
C ASP A 139 -0.13 -6.11 1.15
N ILE A 140 0.14 -6.03 2.46
CA ILE A 140 1.49 -5.88 3.00
C ILE A 140 1.59 -6.47 4.41
N GLN A 141 2.77 -6.99 4.75
CA GLN A 141 3.10 -7.41 6.11
C GLN A 141 3.67 -6.25 6.92
N MET A 142 2.96 -5.83 7.97
CA MET A 142 3.51 -4.95 9.00
C MET A 142 4.33 -5.78 9.99
N GLN A 143 5.54 -5.32 10.32
CA GLN A 143 6.32 -5.91 11.42
C GLN A 143 6.50 -4.91 12.56
N VAL A 144 6.06 -5.30 13.76
CA VAL A 144 6.24 -4.53 14.98
C VAL A 144 7.46 -5.03 15.73
N VAL A 145 8.38 -4.12 16.04
CA VAL A 145 9.68 -4.41 16.63
C VAL A 145 9.89 -3.68 17.96
N GLU A 146 10.78 -4.20 18.78
CA GLU A 146 11.31 -3.55 19.97
C GLU A 146 12.82 -3.74 19.95
N LEU A 147 13.52 -2.62 19.80
CA LEU A 147 14.98 -2.61 19.76
C LEU A 147 15.52 -2.72 21.20
N PRO A 148 16.67 -3.37 21.41
CA PRO A 148 17.32 -3.36 22.71
C PRO A 148 17.60 -1.91 23.15
N ASP A 149 17.32 -1.60 24.40
CA ASP A 149 17.55 -0.24 24.93
C ASP A 149 19.02 0.08 25.18
N LYS A 150 19.90 -0.94 25.18
CA LYS A 150 21.35 -0.81 25.38
C LYS A 150 22.10 -1.74 24.42
N GLN A 151 23.37 -1.44 24.20
CA GLN A 151 24.27 -2.30 23.43
C GLN A 151 24.51 -3.64 24.17
N PRO A 152 24.88 -4.70 23.44
CA PRO A 152 25.31 -5.94 24.06
C PRO A 152 26.50 -5.72 25.00
N SER A 153 26.52 -6.47 26.09
CA SER A 153 27.61 -6.50 27.07
C SER A 153 28.41 -7.77 26.89
N LEU A 154 29.72 -7.61 26.69
CA LEU A 154 30.67 -8.71 26.66
C LEU A 154 31.28 -8.85 28.05
N TRP A 155 31.16 -10.03 28.62
CA TRP A 155 31.83 -10.43 29.85
C TRP A 155 32.86 -11.50 29.54
N THR A 156 34.04 -11.40 30.13
CA THR A 156 35.12 -12.40 30.05
C THR A 156 35.47 -12.89 31.45
N GLU A 157 35.93 -14.14 31.56
CA GLU A 157 36.34 -14.72 32.84
C GLU A 157 37.58 -14.03 33.41
N HIS A 158 38.48 -13.58 32.54
CA HIS A 158 39.71 -12.87 32.89
C HIS A 158 39.82 -11.57 32.08
N ASP A 159 40.52 -10.59 32.64
CA ASP A 159 40.80 -9.31 31.97
C ASP A 159 41.99 -9.39 31.01
N ARG A 160 42.82 -10.44 31.15
CA ARG A 160 44.02 -10.68 30.35
C ARG A 160 44.14 -12.17 30.05
N TYR A 161 44.56 -12.48 28.83
CA TYR A 161 44.80 -13.82 28.33
C TYR A 161 46.17 -13.88 27.65
N GLU A 162 46.91 -14.97 27.87
CA GLU A 162 48.17 -15.29 27.23
C GLU A 162 48.00 -16.38 26.15
N PRO A 163 48.93 -16.50 25.19
CA PRO A 163 48.86 -17.55 24.18
C PRO A 163 48.81 -18.95 24.80
N GLY A 164 47.76 -19.71 24.48
CA GLY A 164 47.48 -21.03 25.06
C GLY A 164 46.32 -21.04 26.05
N ASP A 165 45.89 -19.87 26.54
CA ASP A 165 44.72 -19.76 27.40
C ASP A 165 43.41 -20.03 26.65
N VAL A 166 42.43 -20.58 27.37
CA VAL A 166 41.08 -20.77 26.86
C VAL A 166 40.25 -19.54 27.18
N LEU A 167 39.85 -18.79 26.15
CA LEU A 167 38.92 -17.68 26.31
C LEU A 167 37.51 -18.19 26.62
N ARG A 168 36.99 -17.80 27.79
CA ARG A 168 35.58 -17.95 28.16
C ARG A 168 34.93 -16.57 28.22
N ALA A 169 34.00 -16.35 27.30
CA ALA A 169 33.29 -15.08 27.18
C ALA A 169 31.79 -15.32 27.03
N ASN A 170 31.01 -14.35 27.49
CA ASN A 170 29.56 -14.32 27.33
C ASN A 170 29.15 -12.95 26.79
N CYS A 171 28.46 -12.94 25.65
CA CYS A 171 27.86 -11.74 25.09
C CYS A 171 26.35 -11.77 25.38
N THR A 172 25.89 -10.82 26.19
CA THR A 172 24.48 -10.72 26.58
C THR A 172 23.88 -9.42 26.05
N CYS A 173 22.71 -9.51 25.42
CA CYS A 173 21.95 -8.37 24.90
C CYS A 173 20.63 -8.20 25.67
N PRO A 174 20.17 -6.96 25.91
CA PRO A 174 18.85 -6.72 26.47
C PRO A 174 17.72 -7.34 25.63
N PRO A 175 16.52 -7.53 26.23
CA PRO A 175 15.35 -8.03 25.52
C PRO A 175 15.05 -7.21 24.26
N SER A 176 14.72 -7.92 23.18
CA SER A 176 14.37 -7.33 21.88
C SER A 176 13.40 -8.22 21.13
N ARG A 177 12.69 -7.61 20.19
CA ARG A 177 11.78 -8.31 19.27
C ARG A 177 11.96 -7.79 17.84
N PRO A 178 12.32 -8.64 16.85
CA PRO A 178 12.69 -10.05 17.02
C PRO A 178 13.94 -10.22 17.90
N LYS A 179 14.21 -11.45 18.33
CA LYS A 179 15.40 -11.77 19.14
C LYS A 179 16.65 -11.27 18.42
N ALA A 180 17.48 -10.49 19.11
CA ALA A 180 18.76 -10.06 18.57
C ALA A 180 19.68 -11.26 18.26
N GLU A 181 20.40 -11.15 17.14
CA GLU A 181 21.51 -12.04 16.78
C GLU A 181 22.81 -11.45 17.30
N LEU A 182 23.57 -12.24 18.05
CA LEU A 182 24.83 -11.82 18.67
C LEU A 182 25.98 -12.63 18.06
N THR A 183 27.00 -11.94 17.60
CA THR A 183 28.25 -12.52 17.12
C THR A 183 29.41 -11.97 17.95
N ILE A 184 30.33 -12.85 18.32
CA ILE A 184 31.55 -12.49 19.04
C ILE A 184 32.70 -12.55 18.03
N THR A 185 33.49 -11.47 17.95
CA THR A 185 34.65 -11.41 17.07
C THR A 185 35.92 -11.10 17.84
N LEU A 186 37.00 -11.81 17.53
CA LEU A 186 38.31 -11.63 18.14
C LEU A 186 39.33 -11.38 17.03
N ASN A 187 39.96 -10.20 17.01
CA ASN A 187 40.88 -9.77 15.95
C ASN A 187 40.31 -9.99 14.54
N ASN A 188 39.05 -9.61 14.33
CA ASN A 188 38.32 -9.73 13.06
C ASN A 188 37.97 -11.18 12.64
N ILE A 189 38.14 -12.16 13.52
CA ILE A 189 37.71 -13.54 13.32
C ILE A 189 36.42 -13.77 14.11
N VAL A 190 35.38 -14.29 13.46
CA VAL A 190 34.12 -14.69 14.13
C VAL A 190 34.38 -16.00 14.89
N LEU A 191 34.03 -16.01 16.18
CA LEU A 191 34.12 -17.18 17.06
C LEU A 191 32.82 -18.01 17.08
#